data_AF-A0A328ZCY6-F1
#
_entry.id   AF-A0A328ZCY6-F1
#
_cell.length_a   1.000
_cell.length_b   1.000
_cell.length_c   1.000
_cell.angle_alpha   90.00
_cell.angle_beta   90.00
_cell.angle_gamma   90.00
#
_symmetry.space_group_name_H-M   'P 1'
#
loop_
_entity.id
_entity.type
_entity.pdbx_description
1 polymer ?
#
loop_
_entity_poly.entity_id
_entity_poly.type
_entity_poly.pdbx_seq_one_letter_code
_entity_poly.pdbx_strand_id
1 'polypeptide(L)'
;MGRLSTIDLLPVTEKLFVESTIRAHRYQQINRAHALIRGAGIKVSRSALARHFQKLADHDAQHRDTPHDLVVILIERSTGSTTTLTTVADRALVVCAIEQLSTPSA
;
A
#
# COMPACT_ATOMS: atom_id res chain seq x y z
N MET A 1 -10.65 -14.29 26.05
CA MET A 1 -10.60 -12.83 25.80
C MET A 1 -9.24 -12.48 25.23
N GLY A 2 -9.16 -12.17 23.93
CA GLY A 2 -7.88 -11.83 23.29
C GLY A 2 -7.36 -10.49 23.78
N ARG A 3 -6.14 -10.45 24.34
CA ARG A 3 -5.47 -9.19 24.67
C ARG A 3 -5.30 -8.39 23.39
N LEU A 4 -5.82 -7.17 23.35
CA LEU A 4 -5.58 -6.23 22.26
C LEU A 4 -4.06 -6.06 22.09
N SER A 5 -3.58 -6.11 20.84
CA SER A 5 -2.16 -5.92 20.57
C SER A 5 -1.76 -4.51 21.01
N THR A 6 -0.56 -4.36 21.57
CA THR A 6 -0.02 -3.04 21.92
C THR A 6 0.01 -2.09 20.71
N ILE A 7 0.10 -2.63 19.49
CA ILE A 7 0.04 -1.87 18.23
C ILE A 7 -1.39 -1.40 17.91
N ASP A 8 -2.41 -2.16 18.29
CA ASP A 8 -3.82 -1.78 18.08
C ASP A 8 -4.24 -0.62 19.02
N LEU A 9 -3.48 -0.39 20.10
CA LEU A 9 -3.69 0.69 21.06
C LEU A 9 -2.88 1.96 20.73
N LEU A 10 -2.04 1.93 19.70
CA LEU A 10 -1.28 3.11 19.27
C LEU A 10 -2.21 4.16 18.65
N PRO A 11 -1.83 5.44 18.70
CA PRO A 11 -2.47 6.47 17.89
C PRO A 11 -2.51 6.06 16.42
N VAL A 12 -3.59 6.42 15.72
CA VAL A 12 -3.82 6.02 14.31
C VAL A 12 -2.61 6.35 13.43
N THR A 13 -2.01 7.53 13.60
CA THR A 13 -0.84 7.96 12.83
C THR A 13 0.38 7.06 13.04
N GLU A 14 0.64 6.65 14.28
CA GLU A 14 1.75 5.73 14.62
C GLU A 14 1.49 4.32 14.12
N LYS A 15 0.23 3.86 14.23
CA LYS A 15 -0.19 2.57 13.70
C LYS A 15 0.00 2.51 12.17
N LEU A 16 -0.43 3.54 11.45
CA LEU A 16 -0.24 3.64 10.00
C LEU A 16 1.25 3.64 9.62
N PHE A 17 2.10 4.31 10.40
CA PHE A 17 3.55 4.27 10.20
C PHE A 17 4.14 2.88 10.41
N VAL A 18 3.68 2.16 11.44
CA VAL A 18 4.10 0.77 11.70
C VAL A 18 3.69 -0.14 10.54
N GLU A 19 2.44 -0.06 10.10
CA GLU A 19 1.93 -0.89 8.99
C GLU A 19 2.62 -0.57 7.66
N SER A 20 2.82 0.70 7.33
CA SER A 20 3.52 1.11 6.10
C SER A 20 4.98 0.64 6.11
N THR A 21 5.65 0.72 7.26
CA THR A 21 7.02 0.21 7.41
C THR A 21 7.09 -1.30 7.21
N ILE A 22 6.11 -2.05 7.74
CA ILE A 22 6.03 -3.51 7.55
C ILE A 22 5.83 -3.85 6.07
N ARG A 23 4.89 -3.16 5.40
CA ARG A 23 4.58 -3.33 3.97
C ARG A 23 5.78 -2.99 3.07
N ALA A 24 6.49 -1.90 3.35
CA ALA A 24 7.70 -1.50 2.64
C ALA A 24 8.81 -2.57 2.72
N HIS A 25 8.84 -3.35 3.79
CA HIS A 25 9.79 -4.45 4.00
C HIS A 25 9.23 -5.83 3.61
N ARG A 26 8.14 -5.85 2.83
CA ARG A 26 7.50 -7.03 2.24
C ARG A 26 7.25 -8.17 3.22
N TYR A 27 6.98 -7.87 4.47
CA TYR A 27 6.78 -8.89 5.50
C TYR A 27 7.94 -9.90 5.62
N GLN A 28 9.19 -9.50 5.34
CA GLN A 28 10.35 -10.39 5.49
C GLN A 28 11.41 -9.86 6.46
N GLN A 29 11.55 -8.55 6.59
CA GLN A 29 12.68 -7.93 7.31
C GLN A 29 12.25 -7.34 8.66
N ILE A 30 11.67 -8.18 9.53
CA ILE A 30 11.09 -7.73 10.81
C ILE A 30 12.07 -6.96 11.70
N ASN A 31 13.34 -7.35 11.73
CA ASN A 31 14.35 -6.68 12.56
C ASN A 31 14.68 -5.27 12.02
N ARG A 32 14.68 -5.09 10.69
CA ARG A 32 14.88 -3.78 10.06
C ARG A 32 13.67 -2.87 10.27
N ALA A 33 12.47 -3.41 10.08
CA ALA A 33 11.22 -2.69 10.39
C ALA A 33 11.18 -2.25 11.87
N HIS A 34 11.55 -3.15 12.79
CA HIS A 34 11.60 -2.85 14.23
C HIS A 34 12.58 -1.72 14.56
N ALA A 35 13.77 -1.72 13.94
CA ALA A 35 14.75 -0.66 14.14
C ALA A 35 14.25 0.70 13.65
N LEU A 36 13.58 0.75 12.50
CA LEU A 36 12.99 1.98 11.95
C LEU A 36 11.84 2.53 12.81
N ILE A 37 10.94 1.65 13.23
CA ILE A 37 9.82 2.00 14.12
C ILE A 37 10.35 2.55 15.45
N ARG A 38 11.39 1.92 16.00
CA ARG A 38 12.06 2.41 17.22
C ARG A 38 12.76 3.74 16.98
N GLY A 39 13.39 3.93 15.82
CA GLY A 39 14.03 5.18 15.41
C GLY A 39 13.05 6.34 15.29
N ALA A 40 11.79 6.05 14.93
CA ALA A 40 10.69 7.02 14.93
C ALA A 40 10.11 7.32 16.32
N GLY A 41 10.70 6.78 17.40
CA GLY A 41 10.25 7.00 18.78
C GLY A 41 9.10 6.09 19.24
N ILE A 42 8.59 5.22 18.37
CA ILE A 42 7.46 4.34 18.67
C ILE A 42 7.95 3.11 19.44
N LYS A 43 7.50 2.96 20.69
CA LYS A 43 7.94 1.88 21.58
C LYS A 43 7.09 0.63 21.39
N VAL A 44 7.58 -0.27 20.55
CA VAL A 44 6.94 -1.56 20.30
C VAL A 44 7.90 -2.70 20.61
N SER A 45 7.42 -3.75 21.30
CA SER A 45 8.23 -4.95 21.49
C SER A 45 8.31 -5.76 20.20
N ARG A 46 9.43 -6.46 19.99
CA ARG A 46 9.62 -7.33 18.82
C ARG A 46 8.54 -8.41 18.71
N SER A 47 8.08 -8.95 19.85
CA SER A 47 7.03 -9.97 19.90
C SER A 47 5.64 -9.41 19.61
N ALA A 48 5.33 -8.17 20.00
CA ALA A 48 4.11 -7.49 19.57
C ALA A 48 4.15 -7.22 18.06
N LEU A 49 5.29 -6.76 17.54
CA LEU A 49 5.48 -6.53 16.12
C LEU A 49 5.31 -7.81 15.30
N ALA A 50 5.92 -8.93 15.71
CA ALA A 50 5.80 -10.20 14.99
C ALA A 50 4.36 -10.72 14.90
N ARG A 51 3.59 -10.60 15.99
CA ARG A 51 2.18 -10.99 16.01
C ARG A 51 1.33 -10.11 15.09
N HIS A 52 1.55 -8.80 15.15
CA HIS A 52 0.82 -7.86 14.30
C HIS A 52 1.21 -8.00 12.82
N PHE A 53 2.47 -8.32 12.54
CA PHE A 53 2.98 -8.60 11.21
C PHE A 53 2.31 -9.80 10.56
N GLN A 54 2.15 -10.91 11.30
CA GLN A 54 1.41 -12.07 10.80
C GLN A 54 -0.06 -11.71 10.55
N LYS A 55 -0.72 -11.04 11.51
CA LYS A 55 -2.11 -10.59 11.38
C LYS A 55 -2.30 -9.67 10.16
N LEU A 56 -1.37 -8.76 9.92
CA LEU A 56 -1.38 -7.85 8.78
C LEU A 56 -1.13 -8.59 7.46
N ALA A 57 -0.21 -9.56 7.44
CA ALA A 57 0.04 -10.40 6.28
C ALA A 57 -1.17 -11.27 5.92
N ASP A 58 -1.82 -11.87 6.92
CA ASP A 58 -3.04 -12.67 6.74
C ASP A 58 -4.20 -11.80 6.25
N HIS A 59 -4.37 -10.62 6.85
CA HIS A 59 -5.35 -9.63 6.40
C HIS A 59 -5.09 -9.22 4.95
N ASP A 60 -3.87 -8.81 4.62
CA ASP A 60 -3.52 -8.36 3.27
C ASP A 60 -3.55 -9.53 2.27
N ALA A 61 -3.34 -10.78 2.71
CA ALA A 61 -3.53 -11.99 1.89
C ALA A 61 -5.01 -12.29 1.62
N GLN A 62 -5.90 -12.07 2.59
CA GLN A 62 -7.36 -12.20 2.42
C GLN A 62 -7.97 -11.11 1.54
N HIS A 63 -7.31 -9.95 1.46
CA HIS A 63 -7.68 -8.84 0.58
C HIS A 63 -6.84 -8.81 -0.72
N ARG A 64 -6.07 -9.87 -0.98
CA ARG A 64 -5.25 -10.03 -2.19
C ARG A 64 -6.08 -10.44 -3.41
N ASP A 65 -7.37 -10.74 -3.21
CA ASP A 65 -8.37 -10.92 -4.26
C ASP A 65 -8.91 -9.58 -4.79
N THR A 66 -7.99 -8.75 -5.26
CA THR A 66 -7.92 -8.38 -6.68
C THR A 66 -6.60 -7.61 -6.78
N PRO A 67 -5.66 -7.98 -7.67
CA PRO A 67 -4.76 -6.94 -8.15
C PRO A 67 -5.67 -5.80 -8.60
N HIS A 68 -5.35 -4.56 -8.25
CA HIS A 68 -6.01 -3.43 -8.87
C HIS A 68 -5.81 -3.58 -10.39
N ASP A 69 -6.73 -4.27 -11.05
CA ASP A 69 -6.75 -4.55 -12.47
C ASP A 69 -7.49 -3.37 -13.08
N LEU A 70 -6.83 -2.21 -13.04
CA LEU A 70 -7.37 -1.04 -13.69
C LEU A 70 -7.26 -1.29 -15.19
N VAL A 71 -8.40 -1.53 -15.83
CA VAL A 71 -8.49 -1.63 -17.28
C VAL A 71 -8.56 -0.21 -17.84
N VAL A 72 -7.58 0.14 -18.65
CA VAL A 72 -7.53 1.40 -19.41
C VAL A 72 -7.91 1.08 -20.85
N ILE A 73 -8.97 1.71 -21.35
CA ILE A 73 -9.40 1.60 -22.74
C ILE A 73 -9.03 2.90 -23.45
N LEU A 74 -8.09 2.81 -24.38
CA LEU A 74 -7.70 3.90 -25.26
C LEU A 74 -8.57 3.85 -26.52
N ILE A 75 -9.25 4.94 -26.83
CA ILE A 75 -10.07 5.07 -28.03
C ILE A 75 -9.50 6.21 -28.86
N GLU A 76 -8.92 5.86 -30.00
CA GLU A 76 -8.43 6.85 -30.95
C GLU A 76 -9.56 7.24 -31.91
N ARG A 77 -10.09 8.45 -31.76
CA ARG A 77 -11.25 8.92 -32.53
C ARG A 77 -10.94 9.14 -34.02
N SER A 78 -9.69 9.43 -34.38
CA SER A 78 -9.26 9.66 -35.77
C SER A 78 -9.24 8.38 -36.61
N THR A 79 -8.89 7.25 -35.99
CA THR A 79 -8.71 5.96 -36.66
C THR A 79 -9.82 4.96 -36.33
N GLY A 80 -10.60 5.21 -35.27
CA GLY A 80 -11.56 4.25 -34.72
C GLY A 80 -10.89 3.09 -33.98
N SER A 81 -9.58 3.15 -33.75
CA SER A 81 -8.83 2.10 -33.09
C SER A 81 -9.10 2.09 -31.59
N THR A 82 -9.17 0.87 -31.03
CA THR A 82 -9.33 0.64 -29.60
C THR A 82 -8.16 -0.19 -29.10
N THR A 83 -7.55 0.22 -27.99
CA THR A 83 -6.48 -0.55 -27.33
C THR A 83 -6.81 -0.68 -25.86
N THR A 84 -6.86 -1.92 -25.37
CA THR A 84 -7.14 -2.24 -23.98
C THR A 84 -5.85 -2.63 -23.28
N LEU A 85 -5.56 -1.98 -22.17
CA LEU A 85 -4.38 -2.23 -21.34
C LEU A 85 -4.84 -2.49 -19.90
N THR A 86 -4.17 -3.39 -19.20
CA THR A 86 -4.32 -3.56 -17.75
C THR A 86 -3.15 -2.91 -17.05
N THR A 87 -3.42 -2.23 -15.94
CA THR A 87 -2.39 -1.59 -15.13
C THR A 87 -2.65 -1.78 -13.66
N VAL A 88 -1.56 -1.92 -12.90
CA VAL A 88 -1.53 -1.95 -11.44
C VAL A 88 -1.43 -0.55 -10.82
N ALA A 89 -1.35 0.49 -11.65
CA ALA A 89 -1.31 1.88 -11.20
C ALA A 89 -2.66 2.31 -10.62
N ASP A 90 -2.63 3.16 -9.61
CA ASP A 90 -3.84 3.75 -9.05
C ASP A 90 -4.55 4.64 -10.09
N ARG A 91 -5.89 4.64 -10.05
CA ARG A 91 -6.73 5.39 -10.99
C ARG A 91 -6.39 6.88 -10.98
N ALA A 92 -6.16 7.45 -9.80
CA ALA A 92 -5.84 8.87 -9.68
C ALA A 92 -4.51 9.22 -10.37
N LEU A 93 -3.53 8.31 -10.32
CA LEU A 93 -2.24 8.48 -10.97
C LEU A 93 -2.37 8.43 -12.49
N VAL A 94 -3.14 7.47 -13.02
CA VAL A 94 -3.38 7.35 -14.48
C VAL A 94 -4.08 8.60 -15.02
N VAL A 95 -5.10 9.09 -14.32
CA VAL A 95 -5.81 10.33 -14.72
C VAL A 95 -4.86 11.53 -14.69
N CYS A 96 -4.12 11.73 -13.61
CA CYS A 96 -3.17 12.83 -13.48
C CYS A 96 -2.10 12.82 -14.59
N ALA A 97 -1.58 11.65 -14.95
CA ALA A 97 -0.61 11.51 -16.03
C ALA A 97 -1.21 11.89 -17.40
N ILE A 98 -2.45 11.50 -17.68
CA ILE A 98 -3.14 11.87 -18.92
C ILE A 98 -3.40 13.38 -18.97
N GLU A 99 -3.81 13.99 -17.86
CA GLU A 99 -4.05 15.44 -17.75
C GLU A 99 -2.76 16.24 -17.99
N GLN A 100 -1.64 15.81 -17.41
CA GLN A 100 -0.33 16.45 -17.62
C GLN A 100 0.10 16.41 -19.09
N LEU A 101 -0.16 15.31 -19.79
CA LEU A 101 0.15 15.16 -21.21
C LEU A 101 -0.83 15.90 -22.13
N SER A 102 -2.04 16.18 -21.64
CA SER A 102 -3.10 16.88 -22.38
C SER A 102 -3.02 18.40 -22.24
N THR A 103 -2.27 18.89 -21.25
CA THR A 103 -2.09 20.33 -21.04
C THR A 103 -0.98 20.80 -21.98
N PRO A 104 -1.26 21.68 -22.97
CA PRO A 104 -0.20 22.23 -23.80
C PRO A 104 0.79 22.96 -22.89
N SER A 105 2.08 22.61 -23.00
CA SER A 105 3.13 23.44 -22.44
C SER A 105 2.99 24.82 -23.07
N ALA A 106 2.73 25.81 -22.22
CA ALA A 106 2.68 27.22 -22.59
C ALA A 106 4.01 27.68 -23.19
#